data_AF-A0A3C0UJY2-F1
#
_entry.id   AF-A0A3C0UJY2-F1
#
_cell.length_a   1.000
_cell.length_b   1.000
_cell.length_c   1.000
_cell.angle_alpha   90.00
_cell.angle_beta   90.00
_cell.angle_gamma   90.00
#
_symmetry.space_group_name_H-M   'P 1'
#
loop_
_entity.id
_entity.type
_entity.pdbx_description
1 polymer ?
#
loop_
_entity_poly.entity_id
_entity_poly.type
_entity_poly.pdbx_seq_one_letter_code
_entity_poly.pdbx_strand_id
1 'polypeptide(L)' 'MRLQFIVGTMTLLTGIVLILVGTDYGRIINVTVGVIAGAVFVLLGISRLKQAWLNRDKEE' A
#
# COMPACT_ATOMS: atom_id res chain seq x y z
N MET A 1 -15.80 -3.65 9.75
CA MET A 1 -15.22 -2.40 9.18
C MET A 1 -13.83 -2.03 9.68
N ARG A 2 -13.58 -1.90 10.99
CA ARG A 2 -12.28 -1.38 11.50
C ARG A 2 -11.05 -2.15 11.02
N LEU A 3 -11.15 -3.47 10.89
CA LEU A 3 -10.02 -4.33 10.51
C LEU A 3 -9.56 -4.10 9.06
N GLN A 4 -10.49 -3.94 8.11
CA GLN A 4 -10.14 -3.65 6.70
C GLN A 4 -9.47 -2.29 6.55
N PHE A 5 -9.91 -1.31 7.34
CA PHE A 5 -9.32 0.03 7.35
C PHE A 5 -7.88 -0.03 7.88
N ILE A 6 -7.68 -0.66 9.05
CA ILE A 6 -6.35 -0.83 9.68
C ILE A 6 -5.40 -1.59 8.75
N VAL A 7 -5.84 -2.73 8.20
CA VAL A 7 -5.04 -3.52 7.27
C VAL A 7 -4.73 -2.72 6.00
N GLY A 8 -5.69 -1.96 5.48
CA GLY A 8 -5.50 -1.07 4.33
C GLY A 8 -4.42 -0.03 4.58
N THR A 9 -4.47 0.67 5.73
CA THR A 9 -3.46 1.67 6.11
C THR A 9 -2.07 1.06 6.30
N MET A 10 -1.98 -0.10 6.95
CA MET A 10 -0.71 -0.82 7.13
C MET A 10 -0.12 -1.28 5.79
N THR A 11 -0.96 -1.79 4.89
CA THR A 11 -0.53 -2.21 3.54
C THR A 11 0.01 -1.03 2.74
N LEU A 12 -0.62 0.15 2.89
CA LEU A 12 -0.22 1.38 2.22
C LEU A 12 1.11 1.92 2.76
N LEU A 13 1.28 1.96 4.09
CA LEU A 13 2.53 2.37 4.73
C LEU A 13 3.70 1.45 4.34
N THR A 14 3.49 0.13 4.36
CA THR A 14 4.51 -0.83 3.93
C THR A 14 4.93 -0.61 2.48
N GLY A 15 3.98 -0.29 1.59
CA GLY A 15 4.27 0.05 0.20
C GLY A 15 5.16 1.27 0.05
N ILE A 16 4.88 2.36 0.80
CA ILE A 16 5.69 3.57 0.81
C ILE A 16 7.11 3.29 1.33
N VAL A 17 7.23 2.53 2.42
CA VAL A 17 8.53 2.15 2.99
C VAL A 17 9.35 1.33 2.01
N LEU A 18 8.72 0.40 1.28
CA LEU A 18 9.39 -0.39 0.25
C LEU A 18 9.92 0.46 -0.92
N ILE A 19 9.19 1.50 -1.32
CA ILE A 19 9.66 2.46 -2.32
C ILE A 19 10.89 3.20 -1.78
N LEU A 20 10.81 3.75 -0.56
CA LEU A 20 11.90 4.50 0.07
C LEU A 20 13.18 3.65 0.24
N VAL A 21 13.03 2.45 0.79
CA VAL A 21 14.12 1.49 0.94
C VAL A 21 14.64 1.06 -0.43
N GLY A 22 13.76 0.84 -1.42
CA GLY A 22 14.17 0.54 -2.79
C GLY A 22 15.08 1.63 -3.37
N THR A 23 14.73 2.90 -3.13
CA THR A 23 15.46 4.07 -3.67
C THR A 23 16.78 4.38 -2.96
N ASP A 24 16.91 4.14 -1.66
CA ASP A 24 18.08 4.55 -0.86
C ASP A 24 19.35 3.71 -1.15
N TYR A 25 19.25 2.49 -1.70
CA TYR A 25 20.39 1.58 -1.85
C TYR A 25 21.16 1.65 -3.19
N GLY A 26 20.86 2.62 -4.08
CA GLY A 26 21.69 3.02 -5.22
C GLY A 26 21.96 1.99 -6.34
N ARG A 27 21.69 0.69 -6.14
CA ARG A 27 21.80 -0.35 -7.16
C ARG A 27 20.54 -0.34 -8.03
N ILE A 28 20.70 -0.05 -9.32
CA ILE A 28 19.62 0.08 -10.33
C ILE A 28 18.59 -1.07 -10.25
N ILE A 29 19.05 -2.31 -10.04
CA ILE A 29 18.18 -3.50 -9.92
C ILE A 29 17.35 -3.47 -8.61
N ASN A 30 17.95 -3.07 -7.48
CA ASN A 30 17.23 -2.94 -6.21
C ASN A 30 16.20 -1.81 -6.25
N VAL A 31 16.54 -0.70 -6.91
CA VAL A 31 15.63 0.45 -7.09
C VAL A 31 14.40 0.02 -7.88
N THR A 32 14.60 -0.66 -9.00
CA THR A 32 13.49 -1.08 -9.87
C THR A 32 12.54 -2.04 -9.16
N VAL A 33 13.07 -3.07 -8.48
CA VAL A 33 12.24 -4.08 -7.81
C VAL A 33 11.53 -3.50 -6.59
N GLY A 34 12.21 -2.69 -5.77
CA GLY A 34 11.62 -2.06 -4.58
C GLY A 34 10.51 -1.07 -4.93
N VAL A 35 10.70 -0.28 -6.00
CA VAL A 35 9.68 0.65 -6.49
C VAL A 35 8.47 -0.09 -7.06
N ILE A 36 8.66 -1.13 -7.87
CA ILE A 36 7.55 -1.92 -8.44
C ILE A 36 6.76 -2.61 -7.33
N ALA A 37 7.45 -3.33 -6.43
CA ALA A 37 6.79 -4.03 -5.33
C ALA A 37 6.06 -3.05 -4.40
N GLY A 38 6.70 -1.93 -4.05
CA GLY A 38 6.10 -0.89 -3.23
C GLY A 38 4.87 -0.25 -3.89
N ALA A 39 4.92 0.04 -5.19
CA ALA A 39 3.77 0.57 -5.93
C ALA A 39 2.57 -0.39 -5.93
N VAL A 40 2.80 -1.70 -6.08
CA VAL A 40 1.75 -2.72 -5.98
C VAL A 40 1.11 -2.70 -4.59
N PHE A 41 1.92 -2.62 -3.52
CA PHE A 41 1.42 -2.55 -2.15
C PHE A 41 0.60 -1.27 -1.88
N VAL A 42 1.02 -0.13 -2.44
CA VAL A 42 0.25 1.12 -2.36
C VAL A 42 -1.11 0.97 -3.05
N LEU A 43 -1.15 0.42 -4.26
CA LEU A 43 -2.41 0.19 -5.00
C LEU A 43 -3.35 -0.75 -4.24
N LEU A 44 -2.83 -1.84 -3.67
CA LEU A 44 -3.60 -2.76 -2.85
C LEU A 44 -4.12 -2.10 -1.56
N GLY A 45 -3.31 -1.26 -0.92
CA GLY A 45 -3.70 -0.49 0.25
C GLY A 45 -4.86 0.47 -0.04
N ILE A 46 -4.75 1.22 -1.13
CA ILE A 46 -5.81 2.14 -1.60
C ILE A 46 -7.09 1.38 -1.94
N SER A 47 -6.99 0.25 -2.66
CA SER A 47 -8.14 -0.57 -3.03
C SER A 47 -8.87 -1.11 -1.79
N ARG A 48 -8.12 -1.59 -0.78
CA ARG A 48 -8.68 -2.06 0.49
C ARG A 48 -9.35 -0.94 1.29
N LEU A 49 -8.75 0.25 1.33
CA LEU A 49 -9.36 1.42 1.96
C LEU A 49 -10.64 1.85 1.23
N LYS A 50 -10.63 1.86 -0.10
CA LYS A 50 -11.81 2.15 -0.92
C LYS A 50 -12.94 1.14 -0.70
N GLN A 51 -12.63 -0.15 -0.61
CA GLN A 51 -13.63 -1.18 -0.27
C GLN A 51 -14.18 -1.00 1.14
N ALA A 52 -13.32 -0.70 2.12
CA ALA A 52 -13.75 -0.43 3.48
C ALA A 52 -14.69 0.79 3.55
N TRP A 53 -14.47 1.80 2.70
CA TRP A 53 -15.30 3.00 2.59
C TRP A 53 -16.64 2.71 1.88
N LEU A 54 -16.60 1.99 0.75
CA LEU A 54 -17.82 1.57 0.03
C LEU A 54 -18.73 0.66 0.87
N ASN A 55 -18.15 -0.19 1.71
CA ASN A 55 -18.93 -1.02 2.63
C ASN A 55 -19.55 -0.17 3.74
N ARG A 56 -18.93 0.96 4.12
CA ARG A 56 -19.49 1.90 5.10
C ARG A 56 -20.75 2.58 4.57
N ASP A 57 -20.72 3.05 3.33
CA ASP A 57 -21.88 3.68 2.67
C ASP A 57 -23.04 2.70 2.38
N LYS A 58 -22.80 1.38 2.44
CA LYS A 58 -23.85 0.37 2.26
C LYS A 58 -24.52 -0.09 3.56
N GLU A 59 -23.91 0.22 4.71
CA GLU A 59 -24.49 -0.09 6.04
C GLU A 59 -25.29 1.09 6.62
N GLU A 60 -25.23 2.29 6.04
CA GLU A 60 -26.14 3.42 6.28
C GLU A 60 -27.32 3.41 5.29
#